data_AF-A0A561SGC7-F1
#
_entry.id   AF-A0A561SGC7-F1
#
_cell.length_a   1.000
_cell.length_b   1.000
_cell.length_c   1.000
_cell.angle_alpha   90.00
_cell.angle_beta   90.00
_cell.angle_gamma   90.00
#
_symmetry.space_group_name_H-M   'P 1'
#
loop_
_entity.id
_entity.type
_entity.pdbx_description
1 polymer ?
#
loop_
_entity_poly.entity_id
_entity_poly.type
_entity_poly.pdbx_seq_one_letter_code
_entity_poly.pdbx_strand_id
1 'polypeptide(L)'
;MADQDQDLLDVDPYDPGDGSLLVFRWKQAGRDNLATRRQLREMGLRPGGQEPVARIECRGGKRFAWLYRIDLAKPKRPMTLAKEAALDKAMAARQTCGTCRRRYFHCLPLKTLGSCLECFDGTPADPASYIAPPAKHLLAS
;
A
#
# COMPACT_ATOMS: atom_id res chain seq x y z
N MET A 1 -38.70 -16.67 2.75
CA MET A 1 -37.67 -15.85 3.40
C MET A 1 -37.10 -14.98 2.32
N ALA A 2 -37.41 -13.68 2.36
CA ALA A 2 -37.12 -12.75 1.26
C ALA A 2 -35.62 -12.63 1.04
N ASP A 3 -35.23 -12.92 -0.20
CA ASP A 3 -33.92 -12.67 -0.80
C ASP A 3 -33.66 -11.16 -0.77
N GLN A 4 -32.91 -10.71 0.23
CA GLN A 4 -32.38 -9.34 0.28
C GLN A 4 -30.99 -9.37 -0.37
N ASP A 5 -30.95 -9.59 -1.68
CA ASP A 5 -29.80 -9.20 -2.50
C ASP A 5 -29.89 -7.67 -2.64
N GLN A 6 -29.53 -6.99 -1.55
CA GLN A 6 -29.40 -5.56 -1.52
C GLN A 6 -28.21 -5.23 -2.41
N ASP A 7 -28.51 -4.82 -3.65
CA ASP A 7 -27.58 -4.30 -4.63
C ASP A 7 -26.45 -3.56 -3.90
N LEU A 8 -25.25 -4.14 -3.94
CA LEU A 8 -24.02 -3.54 -3.45
C LEU A 8 -23.71 -2.36 -4.38
N LEU A 9 -24.44 -1.27 -4.20
CA LEU A 9 -24.16 0.00 -4.84
C LEU A 9 -22.77 0.39 -4.37
N ASP A 10 -21.82 0.44 -5.30
CA ASP A 10 -20.48 1.00 -5.09
C ASP A 10 -20.63 2.51 -4.87
N VAL A 11 -21.13 2.87 -3.69
CA VAL A 11 -21.20 4.24 -3.22
C VAL A 11 -19.77 4.66 -2.97
N ASP A 12 -19.20 5.46 -3.87
CA ASP A 12 -17.90 6.09 -3.63
C ASP A 12 -18.04 6.93 -2.35
N PRO A 13 -17.35 6.58 -1.24
CA PRO A 13 -17.49 7.29 0.03
C PRO A 13 -17.10 8.76 -0.05
N TYR A 14 -16.44 9.17 -1.14
CA TYR A 14 -15.99 10.52 -1.41
C TYR A 14 -16.87 11.26 -2.43
N ASP A 15 -17.91 10.61 -2.99
CA ASP A 15 -18.93 11.28 -3.79
C ASP A 15 -20.08 11.71 -2.86
N PRO A 16 -20.31 13.02 -2.65
CA PRO A 16 -21.43 13.49 -1.85
C PRO A 16 -22.79 13.14 -2.47
N GLY A 17 -22.85 12.64 -3.71
CA GLY A 17 -24.04 12.04 -4.32
C GLY A 17 -25.15 13.04 -4.67
N ASP A 18 -24.97 14.32 -4.33
CA ASP A 18 -25.89 15.43 -4.54
C ASP A 18 -25.56 16.24 -5.81
N GLY A 19 -24.53 15.84 -6.56
CA GLY A 19 -24.07 16.55 -7.76
C GLY A 19 -23.36 17.88 -7.48
N SER A 20 -22.97 18.14 -6.22
CA SER A 20 -22.31 19.38 -5.81
C SER A 20 -20.86 19.51 -6.28
N LEU A 21 -20.19 18.39 -6.60
CA LEU A 21 -18.80 18.39 -7.05
C LEU A 21 -18.67 18.87 -8.49
N LEU A 22 -17.84 19.90 -8.68
CA LEU A 22 -17.55 20.42 -10.01
C LEU A 22 -16.87 19.36 -10.88
N VAL A 23 -17.39 19.19 -12.10
CA VAL A 23 -16.84 18.28 -13.10
C VAL A 23 -16.07 19.07 -14.15
N PHE A 24 -14.75 18.92 -14.17
CA PHE A 24 -13.88 19.53 -15.17
C PHE A 24 -13.64 18.58 -16.34
N ARG A 25 -13.65 19.12 -17.57
CA ARG A 25 -13.13 18.38 -18.73
C ARG A 25 -11.60 18.27 -18.68
N TRP A 26 -11.05 17.33 -19.44
CA TRP A 26 -9.61 17.20 -19.62
C TRP A 26 -8.95 18.55 -19.99
N LYS A 27 -7.89 18.93 -19.25
CA LYS A 27 -7.17 20.22 -19.34
C LYS A 27 -7.94 21.47 -18.93
N GLN A 28 -9.17 21.37 -18.42
CA GLN A 28 -9.96 22.53 -17.97
C GLN A 28 -9.62 22.98 -16.54
N ALA A 29 -9.21 22.06 -15.67
CA ALA A 29 -8.79 22.39 -14.32
C ALA A 29 -7.42 23.10 -14.34
N GLY A 30 -7.39 24.38 -13.97
CA GLY A 30 -6.16 25.13 -13.75
C GLY A 30 -5.32 24.48 -12.65
N ARG A 31 -4.01 24.29 -12.91
CA ARG A 31 -3.09 23.58 -12.01
C ARG A 31 -2.63 24.42 -10.83
N ASP A 32 -3.00 25.70 -10.77
CA ASP A 32 -2.44 26.63 -9.80
C ASP A 32 -2.96 26.35 -8.38
N ASN A 33 -4.20 25.88 -8.26
CA ASN A 33 -4.85 25.67 -6.96
C ASN A 33 -5.37 24.24 -6.76
N LEU A 34 -5.51 23.44 -7.83
CA LEU A 34 -6.07 22.10 -7.80
C LEU A 34 -5.09 21.07 -8.36
N ALA A 35 -4.96 19.95 -7.65
CA ALA A 35 -4.12 18.83 -8.05
C ALA A 35 -4.81 17.49 -7.81
N THR A 36 -4.54 16.54 -8.69
CA THR A 36 -4.88 15.12 -8.48
C THR A 36 -3.98 14.51 -7.39
N ARG A 37 -4.40 13.39 -6.79
CA ARG A 37 -3.56 12.65 -5.81
C ARG A 37 -2.17 12.31 -6.36
N ARG A 38 -2.07 12.01 -7.65
CA ARG A 38 -0.80 11.72 -8.31
C ARG A 38 0.09 12.97 -8.38
N GLN A 39 -0.47 14.10 -8.80
CA GLN A 39 0.26 15.38 -8.85
C GLN A 39 0.71 15.82 -7.45
N LEU A 40 -0.16 15.70 -6.43
CA LEU A 40 0.26 15.96 -5.04
C LEU A 40 1.42 15.07 -4.61
N ARG A 41 1.39 13.77 -4.97
CA ARG A 41 2.48 12.83 -4.65
C ARG A 41 3.80 13.22 -5.32
N GLU A 42 3.76 13.70 -6.56
CA GLU A 42 4.93 14.23 -7.30
C GLU A 42 5.50 15.48 -6.60
N MET A 43 4.64 16.32 -6.01
CA MET A 43 5.04 17.49 -5.21
C MET A 43 5.46 17.13 -3.77
N GLY A 44 5.50 15.85 -3.39
CA GLY A 44 5.80 15.44 -2.01
C GLY A 44 4.69 15.76 -1.01
N LEU A 45 3.48 16.03 -1.48
CA LEU A 45 2.29 16.38 -0.70
C LEU A 45 1.30 15.20 -0.62
N ARG A 46 0.34 15.33 0.31
CA ARG A 46 -0.84 14.46 0.46
C ARG A 46 -2.08 15.32 0.69
N PRO A 47 -3.30 14.84 0.37
CA PRO A 47 -4.55 15.61 0.53
C PRO A 47 -4.84 16.15 1.95
N GLY A 48 -4.13 15.67 2.98
CA GLY A 48 -4.24 16.26 4.32
C GLY A 48 -5.51 15.90 5.10
N GLY A 49 -6.36 15.03 4.54
CA GLY A 49 -7.66 14.62 5.10
C GLY A 49 -8.85 15.41 4.57
N GLN A 50 -8.65 16.23 3.53
CA GLN A 50 -9.75 16.93 2.87
C GLN A 50 -10.52 16.02 1.91
N GLU A 51 -11.82 16.29 1.79
CA GLU A 51 -12.68 15.71 0.76
C GLU A 51 -12.32 16.26 -0.63
N PRO A 52 -12.57 15.51 -1.72
CA PRO A 52 -12.43 16.03 -3.07
C PRO A 52 -13.29 17.28 -3.27
N VAL A 53 -12.75 18.29 -3.93
CA VAL A 53 -13.49 19.53 -4.25
C VAL A 53 -14.05 19.52 -5.67
N ALA A 54 -13.53 18.64 -6.52
CA ALA A 54 -13.94 18.49 -7.90
C ALA A 54 -13.46 17.15 -8.47
N ARG A 55 -13.99 16.75 -9.63
CA ARG A 55 -13.48 15.65 -10.42
C ARG A 55 -13.09 16.11 -11.82
N ILE A 56 -12.01 15.59 -12.35
CA ILE A 56 -11.64 15.76 -13.76
C ILE A 56 -12.00 14.48 -14.53
N GLU A 57 -12.78 14.64 -15.60
CA GLU A 57 -13.15 13.53 -16.47
C GLU A 57 -12.25 13.49 -17.71
N CYS A 58 -11.78 12.27 -17.99
CA CYS A 58 -10.89 11.92 -19.08
C CYS A 58 -11.58 10.88 -19.96
N ARG A 59 -11.22 10.82 -21.26
CA ARG A 59 -11.77 9.84 -22.22
C ARG A 59 -13.31 9.80 -22.24
N GLY A 60 -13.95 10.98 -22.19
CA GLY A 60 -15.41 11.11 -22.23
C GLY A 60 -16.12 10.47 -21.03
N GLY A 61 -15.61 10.69 -19.81
CA GLY A 61 -16.22 10.18 -18.57
C GLY A 61 -15.78 8.76 -18.18
N LYS A 62 -15.14 8.00 -19.07
CA LYS A 62 -14.69 6.61 -18.78
C LYS A 62 -13.57 6.52 -17.74
N ARG A 63 -12.87 7.62 -17.50
CA ARG A 63 -11.84 7.71 -16.45
C ARG A 63 -12.01 9.05 -15.76
N PHE A 64 -11.96 9.06 -14.44
CA PHE A 64 -11.97 10.29 -13.68
C PHE A 64 -10.82 10.31 -12.67
N ALA A 65 -10.52 11.49 -12.17
CA ALA A 65 -9.64 11.66 -11.03
C ALA A 65 -10.19 12.75 -10.10
N TRP A 66 -10.09 12.50 -8.81
CA TRP A 66 -10.41 13.49 -7.78
C TRP A 66 -9.37 14.61 -7.76
N LEU A 67 -9.87 15.84 -7.67
CA LEU A 67 -9.10 17.06 -7.53
C LEU A 67 -9.18 17.56 -6.09
N TYR A 68 -8.02 17.98 -5.60
CA TYR A 68 -7.78 18.40 -4.24
C TYR A 68 -7.13 19.77 -4.25
N ARG A 69 -7.45 20.58 -3.25
CA ARG A 69 -6.78 21.86 -3.04
C ARG A 69 -5.33 21.67 -2.63
N ILE A 70 -4.42 22.38 -3.31
CA ILE A 70 -2.98 22.31 -3.04
C ILE A 70 -2.63 23.03 -1.73
N ASP A 71 -3.28 24.16 -1.45
CA ASP A 71 -3.05 24.99 -0.26
C ASP A 71 -3.41 24.30 1.06
N LEU A 72 -4.38 23.39 1.04
CA LEU A 72 -4.75 22.56 2.19
C LEU A 72 -3.98 21.23 2.26
N ALA A 73 -3.15 20.95 1.24
CA ALA A 73 -2.36 19.73 1.23
C ALA A 73 -1.28 19.78 2.29
N LYS A 74 -0.97 18.61 2.87
CA LYS A 74 0.05 18.47 3.90
C LYS A 74 1.27 17.76 3.32
N PRO A 75 2.48 18.00 3.83
CA PRO A 75 3.64 17.20 3.47
C PRO A 75 3.37 15.70 3.64
N LYS A 76 3.91 14.91 2.70
CA LYS A 76 3.91 13.46 2.82
C LYS A 76 4.67 13.08 4.09
N ARG A 77 4.05 12.21 4.91
CA ARG A 77 4.69 11.73 6.15
C ARG A 77 5.97 10.99 5.78
N PRO A 78 7.15 11.40 6.30
CA PRO A 78 8.37 10.67 6.05
C PRO A 78 8.30 9.28 6.70
N MET A 79 9.15 8.40 6.18
CA MET A 79 9.47 7.17 6.86
C MET A 79 10.28 7.52 8.11
N THR A 80 9.93 6.91 9.23
CA THR A 80 10.63 7.11 10.52
C THR A 80 11.25 5.80 10.93
N LEU A 81 12.35 5.84 11.69
CA LEU A 81 13.03 4.62 12.17
C LEU A 81 12.07 3.62 12.84
N ALA A 82 11.11 4.13 13.64
CA ALA A 82 10.08 3.29 14.26
C ALA A 82 9.18 2.55 13.23
N LYS A 83 8.84 3.20 12.11
CA LYS A 83 8.07 2.56 11.04
C LYS A 83 8.92 1.57 10.26
N GLU A 84 10.21 1.84 10.10
CA GLU A 84 11.15 0.92 9.42
C GLU A 84 11.31 -0.34 10.25
N ALA A 85 11.51 -0.21 11.56
CA ALA A 85 11.54 -1.33 12.49
C ALA A 85 10.23 -2.14 12.48
N ALA A 86 9.07 -1.47 12.44
CA ALA A 86 7.78 -2.15 12.35
C ALA A 86 7.62 -2.91 11.01
N LEU A 87 8.05 -2.31 9.91
CA LEU A 87 8.03 -2.95 8.59
C LEU A 87 8.99 -4.15 8.56
N ASP A 88 10.21 -4.00 9.09
CA ASP A 88 11.18 -5.10 9.16
C ASP A 88 10.63 -6.25 10.01
N LYS A 89 10.00 -5.96 11.16
CA LYS A 89 9.37 -6.98 11.99
C LYS A 89 8.24 -7.71 11.26
N ALA A 90 7.39 -6.98 10.52
CA ALA A 90 6.33 -7.56 9.71
C ALA A 90 6.87 -8.38 8.53
N MET A 91 8.00 -7.96 7.94
CA MET A 91 8.71 -8.73 6.92
C MET A 91 9.38 -9.97 7.51
N ALA A 92 9.99 -9.89 8.68
CA ALA A 92 10.61 -11.00 9.38
C ALA A 92 9.60 -12.10 9.69
N ALA A 93 8.40 -11.74 10.16
CA ALA A 93 7.33 -12.71 10.42
C ALA A 93 6.88 -13.50 9.17
N ARG A 94 6.92 -12.87 7.99
CA ARG A 94 6.56 -13.51 6.71
C ARG A 94 7.69 -14.32 6.09
N GLN A 95 8.93 -14.02 6.46
CA GLN A 95 10.14 -14.58 5.87
C GLN A 95 10.81 -15.63 6.77
N THR A 96 10.43 -15.72 8.04
CA THR A 96 11.05 -16.64 9.00
C THR A 96 10.25 -17.92 9.07
N CYS A 97 10.91 -19.06 8.85
CA CYS A 97 10.28 -20.36 9.04
C CYS A 97 10.04 -20.61 10.54
N GLY A 98 8.84 -21.03 10.92
CA GLY A 98 8.51 -21.39 12.30
C GLY A 98 9.27 -22.62 12.83
N THR A 99 9.70 -23.52 11.92
CA THR A 99 10.36 -24.79 12.27
C THR A 99 11.88 -24.63 12.40
N CYS A 100 12.56 -24.24 11.30
CA CYS A 100 14.02 -24.12 11.30
C CYS A 100 14.55 -22.75 11.72
N ARG A 101 13.66 -21.76 11.91
CA ARG A 101 13.98 -20.37 12.30
C ARG A 101 14.90 -19.60 11.34
N ARG A 102 15.15 -20.12 10.14
CA ARG A 102 15.87 -19.39 9.07
C ARG A 102 14.98 -18.29 8.49
N ARG A 103 15.58 -17.12 8.23
CA ARG A 103 14.91 -15.97 7.59
C ARG A 103 15.30 -15.91 6.12
N TYR A 104 14.33 -16.03 5.23
CA TYR A 104 14.52 -16.00 3.78
C TYR A 104 14.50 -14.57 3.22
N PHE A 105 15.06 -14.36 2.02
CA PHE A 105 14.97 -13.06 1.31
C PHE A 105 13.62 -12.87 0.58
N HIS A 106 12.73 -13.86 0.67
CA HIS A 106 11.41 -13.86 0.07
C HIS A 106 10.35 -14.31 1.07
N CYS A 107 9.10 -13.89 0.86
CA CYS A 107 7.98 -14.31 1.71
C CYS A 107 7.73 -15.82 1.54
N LEU A 108 7.69 -16.54 2.67
CA LEU A 108 7.38 -17.95 2.69
C LEU A 108 5.87 -18.18 2.56
N PRO A 109 5.44 -19.30 1.96
CA PRO A 109 4.03 -19.70 1.88
C PRO A 109 3.51 -20.25 3.23
N LEU A 110 3.66 -19.50 4.33
CA LEU A 110 3.32 -19.93 5.68
C LEU A 110 1.83 -20.25 5.87
N LYS A 111 0.95 -19.64 5.07
CA LYS A 111 -0.50 -19.93 5.15
C LYS A 111 -0.87 -21.30 4.62
N THR A 112 -0.16 -21.79 3.60
CA THR A 112 -0.48 -23.06 2.93
C THR A 112 0.42 -24.20 3.40
N LEU A 113 1.73 -23.94 3.58
CA LEU A 113 2.71 -24.97 3.96
C LEU A 113 3.10 -24.91 5.45
N GLY A 114 2.78 -23.83 6.17
CA GLY A 114 3.17 -23.64 7.57
C GLY A 114 4.68 -23.44 7.81
N SER A 115 5.52 -23.66 6.80
CA SER A 115 6.98 -23.69 6.91
C SER A 115 7.67 -23.32 5.58
N CYS A 116 8.99 -23.43 5.51
CA CYS A 116 9.72 -23.31 4.25
C CYS A 116 9.66 -24.62 3.46
N LEU A 117 10.00 -24.57 2.16
CA LEU A 117 9.99 -25.75 1.29
C LEU A 117 10.86 -26.88 1.85
N GLU A 118 12.09 -26.58 2.26
CA GLU A 118 13.00 -27.56 2.86
C GLU A 118 12.41 -28.28 4.08
N CYS A 119 11.65 -27.58 4.93
CA CYS A 119 10.98 -28.22 6.07
C CYS A 119 9.71 -28.99 5.69
N PHE A 120 9.10 -28.67 4.55
CA PHE A 120 7.86 -29.28 4.09
C PHE A 120 8.11 -30.54 3.26
N ASP A 121 9.01 -30.49 2.27
CA ASP A 121 9.26 -31.57 1.31
C ASP A 121 10.70 -32.10 1.32
N GLY A 122 11.60 -31.50 2.13
CA GLY A 122 13.00 -31.91 2.21
C GLY A 122 13.88 -31.38 1.07
N THR A 123 13.35 -30.57 0.15
CA THR A 123 14.13 -29.98 -0.94
C THR A 123 15.14 -28.99 -0.35
N PRO A 124 16.46 -29.20 -0.55
CA PRO A 124 17.46 -28.33 0.04
C PRO A 124 17.29 -26.91 -0.50
N ALA A 125 17.18 -25.94 0.41
CA ALA A 125 17.15 -24.54 0.03
C ALA A 125 18.56 -24.07 -0.31
N ASP A 126 18.69 -23.33 -1.42
CA ASP A 126 19.94 -22.65 -1.77
C ASP A 126 20.38 -21.76 -0.59
N PRO A 127 21.62 -21.89 -0.08
CA PRO A 127 22.17 -21.01 0.94
C PRO A 127 22.07 -19.52 0.60
N ALA A 128 22.03 -19.14 -0.68
CA ALA A 128 21.82 -17.75 -1.11
C ALA A 128 20.38 -17.25 -0.92
N SER A 129 19.42 -18.15 -0.68
CA SER A 129 17.99 -17.81 -0.53
C SER A 129 17.60 -17.36 0.89
N TYR A 130 18.49 -17.56 1.87
CA TYR A 130 18.25 -17.18 3.27
C TYR A 130 19.44 -16.45 3.90
N ILE A 131 19.12 -15.65 4.91
CA ILE A 131 20.10 -14.98 5.75
C ILE A 131 20.73 -16.05 6.63
N ALA A 132 22.01 -16.35 6.38
CA ALA A 132 22.77 -17.26 7.21
C ALA A 132 22.76 -16.77 8.67
N PRO A 133 22.53 -17.65 9.66
CA PRO A 133 22.66 -17.26 11.06
C PRO A 133 24.07 -16.70 11.30
N PRO A 134 24.22 -15.69 12.17
CA PRO A 134 25.52 -15.10 12.45
C PRO A 134 26.49 -16.21 12.90
N ALA A 135 27.72 -16.15 12.41
CA ALA A 135 28.76 -17.09 12.83
C ALA A 135 28.90 -17.04 14.36
N LYS A 136 29.06 -18.21 14.99
CA LYS A 136 29.37 -18.27 16.41
C LYS A 136 30.69 -17.51 16.62
N HIS A 137 30.66 -16.43 17.40
CA HIS A 137 31.89 -15.72 17.76
C HIS A 137 32.75 -16.67 18.62
N LEU A 138 33.78 -17.27 18.02
CA LEU A 138 34.72 -18.19 18.68
C LEU A 138 35.80 -17.45 19.50
N LEU A 139 35.67 -16.14 19.72
CA LEU A 139 36.73 -15.27 20.24
C LEU A 139 36.64 -14.98 21.75
N ALA A 140 35.84 -15.73 22.50
CA ALA A 140 35.85 -15.67 23.96
C ALA A 140 36.01 -17.09 24.49
N SER A 141 37.26 -17.47 24.76
CA SER A 141 37.67 -18.67 25.50
C SER A 141 38.75 -18.26 26.48
#